data_AF-A0A8J5S518-F1
#
_entry.id   AF-A0A8J5S518-F1
#
_cell.length_a   1.000
_cell.length_b   1.000
_cell.length_c   1.000
_cell.angle_alpha   90.00
_cell.angle_beta   90.00
_cell.angle_gamma   90.00
#
_symmetry.space_group_name_H-M   'P 1'
#
loop_
_entity.id
_entity.type
_entity.pdbx_description
1 polymer ?
#
loop_
_entity_poly.entity_id
_entity_poly.type
_entity_poly.pdbx_seq_one_letter_code
_entity_poly.pdbx_strand_id
1 'polypeptide(L)'
;MDRSFPVVITLGNKEKFVAQSFVFSEEIASQFSEIQSYTANDCNADQINSTVKGKIVFCFPPLFRPSEQINTSTFLAAVVANGGRGLIWPLYNTDLLLGDNLAELNNTSFVPVDYEIAYRIYQYISNDDNPKAKISLTRTTVGSEVSAPRVAAFSSRGPSSIYPGVLKPDIAAPGVSILAAAPATASFQGIPYHFSSGTSMSCPHVTGIVAVLKSIHPQWSPAALKSAIMTTARTLDNNWMPIQANGYVPKIADPFDYGAGFVDPTKAADPGLIYDISASDYLKFFNCMGGLGPRDNCTTAKGGSLADLNLPSIAIPNLRTFRSAVRTVTNVGQLDDAVYTAFLEPPAGVEMAVEPPVLVFSKDRRVRSFKVTFKTTRKVQGDYTDFRNLE
;
A
#
# COMPACT_ATOMS: atom_id res chain seq x y z
N MET A 1 4.10 0.98 -7.84
CA MET A 1 4.39 0.69 -9.26
C MET A 1 5.75 1.28 -9.60
N ASP A 2 6.37 0.83 -10.69
CA ASP A 2 7.72 1.21 -11.16
C ASP A 2 7.72 2.48 -12.03
N ARG A 3 6.63 3.25 -11.98
CA ARG A 3 6.51 4.56 -12.61
C ARG A 3 6.69 5.66 -11.58
N SER A 4 7.45 6.69 -11.93
CA SER A 4 7.63 7.91 -11.14
C SER A 4 7.46 9.17 -11.99
N PHE A 5 7.22 10.30 -11.32
CA PHE A 5 7.01 11.62 -11.93
C PHE A 5 8.06 12.63 -11.49
N PRO A 6 9.35 12.45 -11.85
CA PRO A 6 10.41 13.32 -11.39
C PRO A 6 10.30 14.74 -11.94
N VAL A 7 10.58 15.70 -11.06
CA VAL A 7 10.90 17.10 -11.38
C VAL A 7 12.26 17.45 -10.78
N VAL A 8 12.96 18.40 -11.40
CA VAL A 8 14.25 18.89 -10.92
C VAL A 8 14.09 20.32 -10.40
N ILE A 9 14.37 20.52 -9.12
CA ILE A 9 14.52 21.84 -8.51
C ILE A 9 15.96 22.28 -8.77
N THR A 10 16.15 23.40 -9.47
CA THR A 10 17.46 24.02 -9.69
C THR A 10 17.50 25.36 -8.95
N LEU A 11 18.41 25.49 -7.98
CA LEU A 11 18.62 26.73 -7.23
C LEU A 11 19.50 27.72 -7.99
N GLY A 12 19.49 29.00 -7.60
CA GLY A 12 20.31 30.06 -8.19
C GLY A 12 21.82 29.79 -8.07
N ASN A 13 22.24 29.09 -7.01
CA ASN A 13 23.61 28.61 -6.80
C ASN A 13 23.99 27.38 -7.68
N LYS A 14 23.11 26.95 -8.60
CA LYS A 14 23.24 25.79 -9.51
C LYS A 14 23.08 24.41 -8.86
N GLU A 15 22.83 24.34 -7.56
CA GLU A 15 22.50 23.08 -6.88
C GLU A 15 21.18 22.52 -7.41
N LYS A 16 21.09 21.19 -7.48
CA LYS A 16 19.94 20.48 -8.07
C LYS A 16 19.44 19.39 -7.15
N PHE A 17 18.11 19.31 -7.03
CA PHE A 17 17.40 18.29 -6.28
C PHE A 17 16.35 17.63 -7.15
N VAL A 18 16.14 16.33 -6.96
CA VAL A 18 15.08 15.57 -7.64
C VAL A 18 13.95 15.36 -6.65
N ALA A 19 12.74 15.72 -7.07
CA ALA A 19 11.51 15.51 -6.31
C ALA A 19 10.46 14.85 -7.22
N GLN A 20 9.30 14.50 -6.67
CA GLN A 20 8.17 14.03 -7.47
C GLN A 20 7.04 15.05 -7.45
N SER A 21 6.53 15.42 -8.62
CA SER A 21 5.47 16.42 -8.76
C SER A 21 4.83 16.36 -10.14
N PHE A 22 3.70 17.05 -10.28
CA PHE A 22 2.96 17.25 -11.51
C PHE A 22 3.03 18.75 -11.90
N VAL A 23 3.98 19.06 -12.78
CA VAL A 23 4.30 20.40 -13.29
C VAL A 23 4.17 20.36 -14.80
N PHE A 24 3.09 20.95 -15.31
CA PHE A 24 2.71 20.87 -16.73
C PHE A 24 2.88 22.20 -17.48
N SER A 25 3.09 23.31 -16.76
CA SER A 25 3.22 24.63 -17.37
C SER A 25 4.66 24.91 -17.81
N GLU A 26 4.85 25.10 -19.11
CA GLU A 26 6.13 25.54 -19.67
C GLU A 26 6.53 26.94 -19.19
N GLU A 27 5.55 27.82 -18.93
CA GLU A 27 5.81 29.16 -18.42
C GLU A 27 6.48 29.11 -17.04
N ILE A 28 5.94 28.27 -16.14
CA ILE A 28 6.53 28.06 -14.80
C ILE A 28 7.89 27.38 -14.94
N ALA A 29 7.98 26.34 -15.78
CA ALA A 29 9.14 25.46 -15.80
C ALA A 29 10.38 26.03 -16.49
N SER A 30 10.21 27.05 -17.33
CA SER A 30 11.29 27.63 -18.12
C SER A 30 12.08 28.73 -17.40
N GLN A 31 11.56 29.30 -16.32
CA GLN A 31 12.09 30.53 -15.71
C GLN A 31 12.55 30.32 -14.27
N PHE A 32 13.58 31.07 -13.87
CA PHE A 32 13.89 31.24 -12.45
C PHE A 32 12.89 32.23 -11.84
N SER A 33 12.36 31.89 -10.68
CA SER A 33 11.50 32.76 -9.88
C SER A 33 12.13 32.97 -8.51
N GLU A 34 11.93 34.17 -7.96
CA GLU A 34 12.33 34.51 -6.60
C GLU A 34 11.64 33.57 -5.61
N ILE A 35 12.37 33.18 -4.56
CA ILE A 35 11.83 32.36 -3.48
C ILE A 35 11.38 33.28 -2.36
N GLN A 36 10.12 33.15 -1.95
CA GLN A 36 9.63 33.74 -0.72
C GLN A 36 9.53 32.66 0.36
N SER A 37 10.38 32.75 1.37
CA SER A 37 10.46 31.77 2.45
C SER A 37 9.61 32.16 3.65
N TYR A 38 8.90 31.18 4.19
CA TYR A 38 8.21 31.24 5.47
C TYR A 38 8.85 30.21 6.40
N THR A 39 8.99 30.55 7.68
CA THR A 39 9.64 29.67 8.66
C THR A 39 8.78 29.50 9.88
N ALA A 40 9.01 28.42 10.61
CA ALA A 40 8.39 28.20 11.91
C ALA A 40 6.86 28.32 11.86
N ASN A 41 6.29 29.23 12.66
CA ASN A 41 4.85 29.46 12.74
C ASN A 41 4.30 30.20 11.53
N ASP A 42 5.13 30.79 10.66
CA ASP A 42 4.68 31.56 9.49
C ASP A 42 4.28 30.65 8.32
N CYS A 43 4.52 29.35 8.42
CA CYS A 43 4.03 28.32 7.51
C CYS A 43 2.52 28.05 7.68
N ASN A 44 1.70 29.11 7.69
CA ASN A 44 0.25 29.02 7.75
C ASN A 44 -0.41 29.86 6.64
N ALA A 45 -1.64 29.50 6.27
CA ALA A 45 -2.36 30.12 5.15
C ALA A 45 -2.63 31.62 5.38
N ASP A 46 -2.79 32.05 6.64
CA ASP A 46 -3.11 33.45 6.98
C ASP A 46 -1.93 34.40 6.73
N GLN A 47 -0.69 33.88 6.63
CA GLN A 47 0.48 34.70 6.26
C GLN A 47 0.65 34.88 4.76
N ILE A 48 -0.13 34.17 3.94
CA ILE A 48 -0.04 34.25 2.48
C ILE A 48 -0.89 35.41 1.97
N ASN A 49 -0.21 36.40 1.39
CA ASN A 49 -0.82 37.59 0.83
C ASN A 49 -0.26 37.87 -0.58
N SER A 50 -0.63 39.01 -1.17
CA SER A 50 -0.28 39.38 -2.55
C SER A 50 1.23 39.49 -2.84
N THR A 51 2.09 39.51 -1.82
CA THR A 51 3.56 39.53 -1.99
C THR A 51 4.11 38.27 -2.67
N VAL A 52 3.39 37.13 -2.58
CA VAL A 52 3.81 35.87 -3.20
C VAL A 52 3.59 35.83 -4.72
N LYS A 53 2.92 36.85 -5.29
CA LYS A 53 2.57 36.88 -6.71
C LYS A 53 3.82 36.76 -7.59
N GLY A 54 3.84 35.73 -8.44
CA GLY A 54 4.97 35.45 -9.33
C GLY A 54 6.18 34.77 -8.68
N LYS A 55 6.12 34.43 -7.39
CA LYS A 55 7.23 33.83 -6.62
C LYS A 55 7.01 32.34 -6.36
N ILE A 56 8.09 31.63 -6.05
CA ILE A 56 8.02 30.28 -5.48
C ILE A 56 7.98 30.42 -3.97
N VAL A 57 6.92 29.93 -3.35
CA VAL A 57 6.79 29.90 -1.90
C VAL A 57 7.52 28.68 -1.36
N PHE A 58 8.36 28.89 -0.34
CA PHE A 58 9.05 27.82 0.38
C PHE A 58 8.66 27.89 1.85
N CYS A 59 8.30 26.76 2.45
CA CYS A 59 8.05 26.67 3.89
C CYS A 59 9.10 25.80 4.56
N PHE A 60 9.63 26.25 5.69
CA PHE A 60 10.48 25.46 6.58
C PHE A 60 9.91 25.44 8.02
N PRO A 61 9.12 24.41 8.39
CA PRO A 61 8.49 24.34 9.70
C PRO A 61 9.53 24.05 10.82
N PRO A 62 9.26 24.45 12.08
CA PRO A 62 10.24 24.38 13.16
C PRO A 62 10.36 22.98 13.76
N LEU A 63 9.28 22.19 13.67
CA LEU A 63 9.22 20.79 14.04
C LEU A 63 8.51 20.04 12.93
N PHE A 64 9.14 18.97 12.47
CA PHE A 64 8.57 18.10 11.46
C PHE A 64 7.63 17.09 12.14
N ARG A 65 6.41 17.52 12.50
CA ARG A 65 5.49 16.67 13.29
C ARG A 65 4.71 15.70 12.38
N PRO A 66 4.79 14.37 12.60
CA PRO A 66 4.02 13.37 11.85
C PRO A 66 2.50 13.57 11.88
N SER A 67 2.00 14.00 13.04
CA SER A 67 0.58 13.93 13.42
C SER A 67 -0.17 15.22 13.18
N GLU A 68 0.54 16.32 12.95
CA GLU A 68 -0.06 17.53 12.46
C GLU A 68 -0.16 17.35 10.96
N GLN A 69 -1.35 16.96 10.48
CA GLN A 69 -1.77 17.26 9.12
C GLN A 69 -1.59 18.77 8.98
N ILE A 70 -0.39 19.22 8.58
CA ILE A 70 -0.25 20.60 8.18
C ILE A 70 -1.23 20.72 7.03
N ASN A 71 -2.13 21.70 7.11
CA ASN A 71 -3.17 21.94 6.11
C ASN A 71 -2.51 22.43 4.81
N THR A 72 -1.69 21.59 4.18
CA THR A 72 -0.99 21.86 2.93
C THR A 72 -1.99 22.21 1.85
N SER A 73 -3.21 21.67 1.90
CA SER A 73 -4.32 22.05 1.01
C SER A 73 -4.73 23.52 1.18
N THR A 74 -4.98 24.00 2.40
CA THR A 74 -5.38 25.40 2.61
C THR A 74 -4.22 26.37 2.34
N PHE A 75 -3.01 25.98 2.69
CA PHE A 75 -1.81 26.76 2.37
C PHE A 75 -1.59 26.85 0.86
N LEU A 76 -1.66 25.73 0.15
CA LEU A 76 -1.56 25.69 -1.31
C LEU A 76 -2.67 26.52 -1.96
N ALA A 77 -3.91 26.40 -1.49
CA ALA A 77 -5.03 27.22 -1.98
C ALA A 77 -4.76 28.71 -1.81
N ALA A 78 -4.18 29.14 -0.67
CA ALA A 78 -3.82 30.54 -0.45
C ALA A 78 -2.69 31.01 -1.39
N VAL A 79 -1.68 30.16 -1.65
CA VAL A 79 -0.61 30.45 -2.61
C VAL A 79 -1.17 30.61 -4.03
N VAL A 80 -2.06 29.70 -4.45
CA VAL A 80 -2.74 29.77 -5.74
C VAL A 80 -3.58 31.05 -5.85
N ALA A 81 -4.41 31.34 -4.84
CA ALA A 81 -5.30 32.50 -4.84
C ALA A 81 -4.55 33.85 -4.92
N ASN A 82 -3.34 33.91 -4.37
CA ASN A 82 -2.48 35.11 -4.42
C ASN A 82 -1.50 35.11 -5.61
N GLY A 83 -1.60 34.13 -6.53
CA GLY A 83 -0.82 34.08 -7.77
C GLY A 83 0.63 33.65 -7.61
N GLY A 84 0.95 32.83 -6.61
CA GLY A 84 2.25 32.17 -6.50
C GLY A 84 2.50 31.23 -7.67
N ARG A 85 3.76 31.11 -8.10
CA ARG A 85 4.15 30.22 -9.21
C ARG A 85 4.48 28.79 -8.77
N GLY A 86 4.79 28.61 -7.49
CA GLY A 86 5.04 27.28 -6.95
C GLY A 86 5.06 27.26 -5.43
N LEU A 87 4.93 26.06 -4.88
CA LEU A 87 5.05 25.76 -3.47
C LEU A 87 6.03 24.59 -3.31
N ILE A 88 7.17 24.84 -2.68
CA ILE A 88 8.09 23.78 -2.22
C ILE A 88 7.76 23.52 -0.76
N TRP A 89 7.36 22.29 -0.46
CA TRP A 89 6.86 21.92 0.85
C TRP A 89 7.56 20.67 1.39
N PRO A 90 8.12 20.71 2.61
CA PRO A 90 8.71 19.53 3.20
C PRO A 90 7.59 18.55 3.62
N LEU A 91 7.62 17.33 3.08
CA LEU A 91 6.77 16.20 3.51
C LEU A 91 7.64 15.00 3.86
N TYR A 92 7.15 14.16 4.79
CA TYR A 92 7.71 12.82 4.92
C TYR A 92 7.65 12.13 3.57
N ASN A 93 8.70 11.37 3.23
CA ASN A 93 8.81 10.64 1.97
C ASN A 93 7.70 9.59 1.89
N THR A 94 6.53 10.07 1.50
CA THR A 94 5.30 9.34 1.35
C THR A 94 4.94 9.43 -0.12
N ASP A 95 4.28 8.40 -0.59
CA ASP A 95 3.74 8.28 -1.94
C ASP A 95 2.46 9.12 -2.16
N LEU A 96 2.19 10.04 -1.23
CA LEU A 96 1.14 11.05 -1.31
C LEU A 96 1.60 12.20 -2.21
N LEU A 97 1.64 11.94 -3.51
CA LEU A 97 1.48 13.04 -4.47
C LEU A 97 0.03 13.52 -4.36
N LEU A 98 -0.21 14.84 -4.40
CA LEU A 98 -1.55 15.44 -4.48
C LEU A 98 -2.22 14.99 -5.79
N GLY A 99 -2.68 13.73 -5.83
CA GLY A 99 -3.34 13.13 -6.98
C GLY A 99 -4.73 13.68 -7.17
N ASP A 100 -5.37 14.21 -6.13
CA ASP A 100 -6.78 14.59 -6.21
C ASP A 100 -7.00 16.10 -6.48
N ASN A 101 -5.96 16.95 -6.40
CA ASN A 101 -6.09 18.42 -6.50
C ASN A 101 -5.24 19.06 -7.63
N LEU A 102 -4.81 18.31 -8.64
CA LEU A 102 -4.04 18.87 -9.77
C LEU A 102 -4.81 19.97 -10.52
N ALA A 103 -6.14 19.88 -10.54
CA ALA A 103 -7.02 20.91 -11.07
C ALA A 103 -6.90 22.24 -10.28
N GLU A 104 -6.75 22.20 -8.96
CA GLU A 104 -6.69 23.41 -8.13
C GLU A 104 -5.39 24.20 -8.28
N LEU A 105 -4.39 23.64 -8.97
CA LEU A 105 -3.08 24.25 -9.07
C LEU A 105 -3.05 25.53 -9.92
N ASN A 106 -3.99 25.76 -10.86
CA ASN A 106 -4.12 27.00 -11.65
C ASN A 106 -2.80 27.70 -12.00
N ASN A 107 -1.91 27.02 -12.73
CA ASN A 107 -0.56 27.52 -13.08
C ASN A 107 0.38 27.75 -11.87
N THR A 108 0.27 26.91 -10.83
CA THR A 108 1.15 26.81 -9.65
C THR A 108 1.69 25.39 -9.54
N SER A 109 2.97 25.17 -9.28
CA SER A 109 3.51 23.83 -9.01
C SER A 109 3.50 23.48 -7.52
N PHE A 110 3.07 22.29 -7.11
CA PHE A 110 3.28 21.78 -5.75
C PHE A 110 4.40 20.72 -5.74
N VAL A 111 5.53 21.02 -5.11
CA VAL A 111 6.71 20.15 -5.09
C VAL A 111 7.03 19.72 -3.65
N PRO A 112 6.57 18.51 -3.25
CA PRO A 112 6.95 17.96 -1.97
C PRO A 112 8.42 17.50 -1.99
N VAL A 113 9.15 17.78 -0.92
CA VAL A 113 10.55 17.39 -0.74
C VAL A 113 10.74 16.75 0.63
N ASP A 114 11.74 15.87 0.77
CA ASP A 114 12.12 15.38 2.09
C ASP A 114 12.79 16.49 2.93
N TYR A 115 12.97 16.20 4.22
CA TYR A 115 13.51 17.16 5.18
C TYR A 115 14.97 17.54 4.88
N GLU A 116 15.78 16.63 4.34
CA GLU A 116 17.18 16.91 4.01
C GLU A 116 17.26 17.92 2.86
N ILE A 117 16.50 17.69 1.79
CA ILE A 117 16.40 18.61 0.66
C ILE A 117 15.86 19.97 1.15
N ALA A 118 14.81 19.98 1.96
CA ALA A 118 14.26 21.22 2.51
C ALA A 118 15.28 22.00 3.34
N TYR A 119 16.04 21.31 4.19
CA TYR A 119 17.09 21.95 4.99
C TYR A 119 18.20 22.56 4.13
N ARG A 120 18.63 21.87 3.06
CA ARG A 120 19.62 22.42 2.11
C ARG A 120 19.08 23.65 1.36
N ILE A 121 17.82 23.64 0.96
CA ILE A 121 17.15 24.80 0.36
C ILE A 121 17.09 25.96 1.37
N TYR A 122 16.76 25.68 2.63
CA TYR A 122 16.75 26.69 3.70
C TYR A 122 18.14 27.31 3.94
N GLN A 123 19.20 26.50 3.93
CA GLN A 123 20.58 26.98 4.02
C GLN A 123 20.95 27.88 2.84
N TYR A 124 20.54 27.52 1.62
CA TYR A 124 20.74 28.36 0.45
C TYR A 124 20.04 29.72 0.61
N ILE A 125 18.76 29.72 0.97
CA ILE A 125 17.96 30.95 1.15
C ILE A 125 18.56 31.86 2.22
N SER A 126 19.08 31.29 3.30
CA SER A 126 19.67 32.07 4.41
C SER A 126 20.99 32.75 4.05
N ASN A 127 21.62 32.37 2.92
CA ASN A 127 22.93 32.85 2.49
C ASN A 127 22.89 33.65 1.16
N ASP A 128 21.71 33.91 0.60
CA ASP A 128 21.51 34.60 -0.68
C ASP A 128 20.49 35.73 -0.48
N ASP A 129 20.86 36.98 -0.79
CA ASP A 129 19.99 38.14 -0.64
C ASP A 129 18.82 38.16 -1.66
N ASN A 130 18.91 37.35 -2.73
CA ASN A 130 17.88 37.24 -3.76
C ASN A 130 17.74 35.78 -4.23
N PRO A 131 17.26 34.89 -3.36
CA PRO A 131 17.24 33.46 -3.62
C PRO A 131 16.25 33.16 -4.75
N LYS A 132 16.69 32.33 -5.70
CA LYS A 132 15.86 31.94 -6.86
C LYS A 132 15.88 30.44 -7.06
N ALA A 133 14.77 29.92 -7.57
CA ALA A 133 14.67 28.53 -8.00
C ALA A 133 13.95 28.42 -9.35
N LYS A 134 14.22 27.33 -10.04
CA LYS A 134 13.50 26.86 -11.22
C LYS A 134 13.08 25.42 -11.00
N ILE A 135 11.84 25.09 -11.31
CA ILE A 135 11.28 23.73 -11.20
C ILE A 135 11.07 23.21 -12.60
N SER A 136 11.65 22.07 -12.99
CA SER A 136 11.48 21.54 -14.34
C SER A 136 10.05 21.02 -14.58
N LEU A 137 9.68 20.86 -15.85
CA LEU A 137 8.52 20.08 -16.23
C LEU A 137 8.61 18.66 -15.67
N THR A 138 7.46 18.07 -15.37
CA THR A 138 7.37 16.67 -15.00
C THR A 138 7.82 15.79 -16.14
N ARG A 139 8.72 14.86 -15.82
CA ARG A 139 9.06 13.73 -16.69
C ARG A 139 8.36 12.49 -16.17
N THR A 140 8.16 11.51 -17.05
CA THR A 140 7.72 10.17 -16.65
C THR A 140 8.89 9.22 -16.82
N THR A 141 9.25 8.53 -15.74
CA THR A 141 10.25 7.46 -15.76
C THR A 141 9.58 6.15 -15.40
N VAL A 142 9.93 5.07 -16.10
CA VAL A 142 9.42 3.71 -15.87
C VAL A 142 10.60 2.75 -15.90
N GLY A 143 10.60 1.76 -15.01
CA GLY A 143 11.50 0.62 -15.07
C GLY A 143 12.24 0.34 -13.76
N SER A 144 13.32 -0.43 -13.85
CA SER A 144 14.06 -0.97 -12.70
C SER A 144 14.74 0.08 -11.82
N GLU A 145 14.93 1.30 -12.32
CA GLU A 145 15.46 2.42 -11.53
C GLU A 145 14.50 2.86 -10.41
N VAL A 146 13.21 2.49 -10.50
CA VAL A 146 12.20 2.76 -9.48
C VAL A 146 11.88 1.45 -8.74
N SER A 147 12.32 1.34 -7.48
CA SER A 147 11.97 0.19 -6.63
C SER A 147 10.45 0.08 -6.45
N ALA A 148 9.90 -1.07 -6.85
CA ALA A 148 8.47 -1.34 -6.83
C ALA A 148 8.12 -2.84 -6.73
N PRO A 149 7.03 -3.18 -6.02
CA PRO A 149 6.08 -2.29 -5.39
C PRO A 149 6.57 -1.85 -4.01
N ARG A 150 5.94 -0.79 -3.50
CA ARG A 150 6.03 -0.37 -2.10
C ARG A 150 4.61 -0.18 -1.59
N VAL A 151 4.35 -0.56 -0.34
CA VAL A 151 3.05 -0.34 0.28
C VAL A 151 2.89 1.15 0.57
N ALA A 152 1.77 1.70 0.13
CA ALA A 152 1.45 3.11 0.28
C ALA A 152 1.33 3.54 1.74
N ALA A 153 1.82 4.73 2.10
CA ALA A 153 1.75 5.27 3.45
C ALA A 153 0.30 5.43 3.94
N PHE A 154 -0.63 5.76 3.03
CA PHE A 154 -2.06 5.87 3.33
C PHE A 154 -2.80 4.54 3.36
N SER A 155 -2.18 3.44 2.90
CA SER A 155 -2.85 2.13 2.90
C SER A 155 -3.10 1.70 4.33
N SER A 156 -4.35 1.42 4.67
CA SER A 156 -4.72 0.93 6.00
C SER A 156 -4.02 -0.40 6.29
N ARG A 157 -3.59 -0.57 7.54
CA ARG A 157 -2.84 -1.74 8.01
C ARG A 157 -3.69 -2.60 8.93
N GLY A 158 -3.38 -3.88 8.99
CA GLY A 158 -3.92 -4.79 9.99
C GLY A 158 -3.28 -4.60 11.37
N PRO A 159 -3.64 -5.46 12.34
CA PRO A 159 -4.68 -6.49 12.25
C PRO A 159 -6.10 -5.90 12.17
N SER A 160 -7.08 -6.71 11.75
CA SER A 160 -8.48 -6.31 11.86
C SER A 160 -8.86 -6.13 13.32
N SER A 161 -9.40 -4.97 13.69
CA SER A 161 -9.90 -4.69 15.04
C SER A 161 -11.14 -5.51 15.41
N ILE A 162 -11.90 -5.96 14.41
CA ILE A 162 -13.13 -6.74 14.60
C ILE A 162 -12.82 -8.24 14.63
N TYR A 163 -11.93 -8.71 13.75
CA TYR A 163 -11.58 -10.13 13.62
C TYR A 163 -10.06 -10.33 13.57
N PRO A 164 -9.33 -10.16 14.69
CA PRO A 164 -7.86 -10.22 14.69
C PRO A 164 -7.30 -11.62 14.37
N GLY A 165 -8.14 -12.67 14.38
CA GLY A 165 -7.78 -14.02 13.89
C GLY A 165 -7.92 -14.21 12.38
N VAL A 166 -8.31 -13.17 11.63
CA VAL A 166 -8.35 -13.16 10.17
C VAL A 166 -7.37 -12.09 9.68
N LEU A 167 -6.37 -12.52 8.91
CA LEU A 167 -5.37 -11.60 8.36
C LEU A 167 -6.04 -10.56 7.44
N LYS A 168 -5.67 -9.29 7.61
CA LYS A 168 -6.04 -8.18 6.72
C LYS A 168 -4.87 -7.20 6.57
N PRO A 169 -4.68 -6.59 5.37
CA PRO A 169 -5.43 -6.83 4.13
C PRO A 169 -5.18 -8.24 3.55
N ASP A 170 -5.90 -8.63 2.49
CA ASP A 170 -5.71 -9.94 1.85
C ASP A 170 -4.59 -9.92 0.80
N ILE A 171 -4.49 -8.84 0.01
CA ILE A 171 -3.59 -8.71 -1.14
C ILE A 171 -3.31 -7.22 -1.43
N ALA A 172 -2.12 -6.91 -1.96
CA ALA A 172 -1.77 -5.59 -2.48
C ALA A 172 -1.81 -5.54 -4.03
N ALA A 173 -2.19 -4.38 -4.56
CA ALA A 173 -2.28 -4.11 -6.01
C ALA A 173 -1.99 -2.63 -6.31
N PRO A 174 -1.71 -2.24 -7.57
CA PRO A 174 -1.43 -0.86 -7.94
C PRO A 174 -2.52 0.12 -7.51
N GLY A 175 -2.17 1.13 -6.70
CA GLY A 175 -3.13 2.13 -6.21
C GLY A 175 -2.56 3.52 -6.02
N VAL A 176 -1.35 3.81 -6.50
CA VAL A 176 -0.71 5.12 -6.36
C VAL A 176 -0.55 5.73 -7.75
N SER A 177 -1.06 6.95 -7.91
CA SER A 177 -0.99 7.71 -9.16
C SER A 177 -1.46 6.89 -10.36
N ILE A 178 -2.64 6.29 -10.27
CA ILE A 178 -3.28 5.53 -11.34
C ILE A 178 -3.99 6.49 -12.28
N LEU A 179 -3.71 6.40 -13.58
CA LEU A 179 -4.40 7.18 -14.60
C LEU A 179 -5.71 6.47 -14.97
N ALA A 180 -6.84 7.14 -14.79
CA ALA A 180 -8.15 6.59 -15.12
C ALA A 180 -9.05 7.66 -15.75
N ALA A 181 -10.12 7.23 -16.41
CA ALA A 181 -11.10 8.13 -16.99
C ALA A 181 -11.80 8.97 -15.89
N ALA A 182 -12.05 10.24 -16.19
CA ALA A 182 -12.73 11.18 -15.32
C ALA A 182 -13.94 11.79 -16.05
N PRO A 183 -15.06 12.05 -15.34
CA PRO A 183 -16.21 12.69 -15.95
C PRO A 183 -15.90 14.15 -16.29
N ALA A 184 -16.53 14.67 -17.35
CA ALA A 184 -16.39 16.06 -17.77
C ALA A 184 -17.16 17.03 -16.84
N THR A 185 -16.74 17.11 -15.57
CA THR A 185 -17.30 18.03 -14.57
C THR A 185 -16.32 19.18 -14.28
N ALA A 186 -16.81 20.23 -13.62
CA ALA A 186 -15.98 21.35 -13.19
C ALA A 186 -14.82 20.91 -12.27
N SER A 187 -15.05 19.90 -11.41
CA SER A 187 -14.03 19.34 -10.52
C SER A 187 -12.85 18.72 -11.26
N PHE A 188 -13.05 18.25 -12.49
CA PHE A 188 -12.00 17.68 -13.34
C PHE A 188 -11.59 18.62 -14.50
N GLN A 189 -12.11 19.86 -14.52
CA GLN A 189 -11.83 20.86 -15.57
C GLN A 189 -12.09 20.37 -17.00
N GLY A 190 -13.01 19.42 -17.16
CA GLY A 190 -13.27 18.79 -18.47
C GLY A 190 -12.12 17.91 -18.98
N ILE A 191 -11.10 17.62 -18.17
CA ILE A 191 -10.00 16.71 -18.53
C ILE A 191 -10.53 15.26 -18.46
N PRO A 192 -10.46 14.48 -19.55
CA PRO A 192 -11.08 13.16 -19.62
C PRO A 192 -10.33 12.07 -18.84
N TYR A 193 -9.11 12.33 -18.38
CA TYR A 193 -8.30 11.40 -17.59
C TYR A 193 -7.60 12.11 -16.45
N HIS A 194 -7.57 11.48 -15.28
CA HIS A 194 -6.90 12.03 -14.11
C HIS A 194 -6.04 10.96 -13.42
N PHE A 195 -4.96 11.40 -12.79
CA PHE A 195 -4.23 10.55 -11.84
C PHE A 195 -4.96 10.57 -10.50
N SER A 196 -5.10 9.43 -9.85
CA SER A 196 -5.60 9.38 -8.46
C SER A 196 -4.92 8.25 -7.69
N SER A 197 -4.92 8.37 -6.37
CA SER A 197 -4.27 7.45 -5.46
C SER A 197 -5.26 6.98 -4.41
N GLY A 198 -5.26 5.69 -4.09
CA GLY A 198 -6.12 5.13 -3.08
C GLY A 198 -6.21 3.62 -3.19
N THR A 199 -6.61 2.98 -2.10
CA THR A 199 -7.07 1.58 -2.14
C THR A 199 -8.30 1.44 -3.04
N SER A 200 -9.08 2.51 -3.22
CA SER A 200 -10.12 2.65 -4.26
C SER A 200 -9.61 2.43 -5.68
N MET A 201 -8.32 2.67 -5.96
CA MET A 201 -7.68 2.41 -7.25
C MET A 201 -7.04 1.03 -7.30
N SER A 202 -6.58 0.48 -6.17
CA SER A 202 -6.14 -0.93 -6.07
C SER A 202 -7.29 -1.91 -6.26
N CYS A 203 -8.46 -1.63 -5.67
CA CYS A 203 -9.65 -2.48 -5.74
C CYS A 203 -10.06 -2.88 -7.18
N PRO A 204 -10.25 -1.94 -8.14
CA PRO A 204 -10.64 -2.28 -9.50
C PRO A 204 -9.59 -3.09 -10.27
N HIS A 205 -8.29 -2.95 -9.94
CA HIS A 205 -7.26 -3.83 -10.51
C HIS A 205 -7.50 -5.29 -10.11
N VAL A 206 -7.71 -5.54 -8.81
CA VAL A 206 -8.02 -6.89 -8.30
C VAL A 206 -9.35 -7.39 -8.86
N THR A 207 -10.37 -6.55 -8.96
CA THR A 207 -11.66 -6.90 -9.59
C THR A 207 -11.48 -7.33 -11.04
N GLY A 208 -10.69 -6.61 -11.83
CA GLY A 208 -10.39 -6.99 -13.22
C GLY A 208 -9.65 -8.32 -13.32
N ILE A 209 -8.67 -8.56 -12.43
CA ILE A 209 -7.96 -9.83 -12.34
C ILE A 209 -8.92 -10.97 -12.00
N VAL A 210 -9.77 -10.80 -11.00
CA VAL A 210 -10.80 -11.79 -10.63
C VAL A 210 -11.74 -12.08 -11.78
N ALA A 211 -12.17 -11.07 -12.55
CA ALA A 211 -13.04 -11.26 -13.71
C ALA A 211 -12.38 -12.11 -14.80
N VAL A 212 -11.09 -11.87 -15.08
CA VAL A 212 -10.30 -12.68 -16.03
C VAL A 212 -10.11 -14.10 -15.49
N LEU A 213 -9.75 -14.27 -14.22
CA LEU A 213 -9.61 -15.60 -13.63
C LEU A 213 -10.93 -16.37 -13.65
N LYS A 214 -12.07 -15.69 -13.45
CA LYS A 214 -13.40 -16.30 -13.54
C LYS A 214 -13.79 -16.68 -14.97
N SER A 215 -13.28 -16.00 -16.01
CA SER A 215 -13.49 -16.42 -17.39
C SER A 215 -12.65 -17.64 -17.76
N ILE A 216 -11.42 -17.73 -17.25
CA ILE A 216 -10.53 -18.89 -17.40
C ILE A 216 -11.07 -20.09 -16.61
N HIS A 217 -11.57 -19.86 -15.40
CA HIS A 217 -12.09 -20.88 -14.48
C HIS A 217 -13.56 -20.64 -14.10
N PRO A 218 -14.53 -20.88 -15.01
CA PRO A 218 -15.95 -20.54 -14.79
C PRO A 218 -16.58 -21.18 -13.55
N GLN A 219 -16.06 -22.33 -13.11
CA GLN A 219 -16.61 -23.09 -11.98
C GLN A 219 -16.00 -22.73 -10.62
N TRP A 220 -14.92 -21.94 -10.59
CA TRP A 220 -14.28 -21.58 -9.33
C TRP A 220 -15.19 -20.72 -8.47
N SER A 221 -15.25 -21.04 -7.18
CA SER A 221 -15.94 -20.24 -6.18
C SER A 221 -15.23 -18.89 -5.97
N PRO A 222 -15.88 -17.89 -5.35
CA PRO A 222 -15.19 -16.67 -4.91
C PRO A 222 -14.01 -16.96 -3.98
N ALA A 223 -14.10 -17.99 -3.13
CA ALA A 223 -13.02 -18.40 -2.25
C ALA A 223 -11.84 -19.02 -3.00
N ALA A 224 -12.11 -19.85 -4.02
CA ALA A 224 -11.10 -20.40 -4.92
C ALA A 224 -10.33 -19.29 -5.66
N LEU A 225 -11.03 -18.29 -6.21
CA LEU A 225 -10.42 -17.14 -6.87
C LEU A 225 -9.56 -16.30 -5.91
N LYS A 226 -10.07 -16.04 -4.70
CA LYS A 226 -9.31 -15.37 -3.64
C LYS A 226 -8.07 -16.17 -3.28
N SER A 227 -8.20 -17.49 -3.11
CA SER A 227 -7.08 -18.38 -2.82
C SER A 227 -6.02 -18.29 -3.89
N ALA A 228 -6.40 -18.43 -5.15
CA ALA A 228 -5.46 -18.40 -6.28
C ALA A 228 -4.64 -17.11 -6.30
N ILE A 229 -5.30 -15.95 -6.11
CA ILE A 229 -4.62 -14.65 -6.06
C ILE A 229 -3.66 -14.53 -4.87
N MET A 230 -4.05 -15.02 -3.69
CA MET A 230 -3.25 -14.90 -2.48
C MET A 230 -2.03 -15.84 -2.51
N THR A 231 -2.21 -17.12 -2.84
CA THR A 231 -1.14 -18.13 -2.77
C THR A 231 -0.10 -17.98 -3.88
N THR A 232 -0.36 -17.13 -4.89
CA THR A 232 0.59 -16.85 -5.97
C THR A 232 1.15 -15.42 -5.93
N ALA A 233 0.81 -14.66 -4.88
CA ALA A 233 1.32 -13.31 -4.70
C ALA A 233 2.83 -13.30 -4.50
N ARG A 234 3.48 -12.17 -4.83
CA ARG A 234 4.93 -11.98 -4.60
C ARG A 234 5.19 -11.09 -3.41
N THR A 235 6.22 -11.43 -2.65
CA THR A 235 6.69 -10.73 -1.43
C THR A 235 7.91 -9.84 -1.71
N LEU A 236 8.47 -9.92 -2.91
CA LEU A 236 9.67 -9.20 -3.35
C LEU A 236 9.36 -8.11 -4.39
N ASP A 237 10.17 -7.07 -4.38
CA ASP A 237 10.17 -6.00 -5.37
C ASP A 237 10.90 -6.39 -6.67
N ASN A 238 10.92 -5.47 -7.64
CA ASN A 238 11.58 -5.64 -8.94
C ASN A 238 13.11 -5.76 -8.87
N ASN A 239 13.71 -5.53 -7.70
CA ASN A 239 15.13 -5.69 -7.41
C ASN A 239 15.42 -6.90 -6.49
N TRP A 240 14.43 -7.79 -6.34
CA TRP A 240 14.52 -8.98 -5.47
C TRP A 240 14.72 -8.67 -3.98
N MET A 241 14.32 -7.46 -3.56
CA MET A 241 14.36 -7.04 -2.17
C MET A 241 12.98 -7.20 -1.53
N PRO A 242 12.89 -7.45 -0.20
CA PRO A 242 11.62 -7.45 0.49
C PRO A 242 10.85 -6.15 0.24
N ILE A 243 9.57 -6.26 -0.12
CA ILE A 243 8.69 -5.12 -0.32
C ILE A 243 8.79 -4.20 0.90
N GLN A 244 8.95 -2.90 0.65
CA GLN A 244 8.96 -1.88 1.71
C GLN A 244 7.57 -1.33 1.93
N ALA A 245 7.27 -0.94 3.16
CA ALA A 245 6.11 -0.19 3.55
C ALA A 245 6.49 1.27 3.80
N ASN A 246 5.93 2.17 3.01
CA ASN A 246 6.02 3.59 3.28
C ASN A 246 5.20 3.91 4.54
N GLY A 247 5.64 4.97 5.22
CA GLY A 247 5.08 5.49 6.44
C GLY A 247 5.97 6.61 6.96
N TYR A 248 5.70 7.08 8.16
CA TYR A 248 6.56 8.06 8.81
C TYR A 248 8.01 7.57 8.94
N VAL A 249 8.16 6.34 9.42
CA VAL A 249 9.40 5.58 9.34
C VAL A 249 9.14 4.42 8.37
N PRO A 250 9.82 4.39 7.21
CA PRO A 250 9.75 3.24 6.32
C PRO A 250 10.21 1.96 7.03
N LYS A 251 9.54 0.85 6.75
CA LYS A 251 9.92 -0.47 7.25
C LYS A 251 9.86 -1.51 6.15
N ILE A 252 10.49 -2.67 6.39
CA ILE A 252 10.19 -3.87 5.60
C ILE A 252 8.71 -4.20 5.83
N ALA A 253 7.97 -4.40 4.73
CA ALA A 253 6.56 -4.69 4.80
C ALA A 253 6.30 -6.13 5.27
N ASP A 254 5.26 -6.28 6.08
CA ASP A 254 4.83 -7.53 6.69
C ASP A 254 3.40 -7.89 6.21
N PRO A 255 2.85 -9.06 6.59
CA PRO A 255 1.50 -9.42 6.13
C PRO A 255 0.38 -8.46 6.58
N PHE A 256 0.56 -7.65 7.63
CA PHE A 256 -0.42 -6.64 8.00
C PHE A 256 -0.35 -5.39 7.10
N ASP A 257 0.68 -5.28 6.26
CA ASP A 257 0.80 -4.23 5.25
C ASP A 257 0.23 -4.61 3.88
N TYR A 258 0.49 -5.84 3.41
CA TYR A 258 0.13 -6.27 2.05
C TYR A 258 -0.65 -7.59 1.97
N GLY A 259 -0.95 -8.23 3.10
CA GLY A 259 -1.58 -9.55 3.12
C GLY A 259 -0.63 -10.64 2.62
N ALA A 260 -1.06 -11.38 1.61
CA ALA A 260 -0.23 -12.42 0.99
C ALA A 260 0.91 -11.88 0.11
N GLY A 261 0.82 -10.62 -0.34
CA GLY A 261 1.84 -10.00 -1.18
C GLY A 261 1.26 -9.06 -2.21
N PHE A 262 2.07 -8.72 -3.22
CA PHE A 262 1.62 -8.02 -4.41
C PHE A 262 1.09 -9.01 -5.45
N VAL A 263 -0.07 -8.72 -6.03
CA VAL A 263 -0.75 -9.61 -6.97
C VAL A 263 0.11 -9.97 -8.19
N ASP A 264 0.07 -11.24 -8.58
CA ASP A 264 0.63 -11.79 -9.82
C ASP A 264 -0.50 -12.48 -10.61
N PRO A 265 -1.11 -11.79 -11.59
CA PRO A 265 -2.24 -12.32 -12.35
C PRO A 265 -1.88 -13.56 -13.17
N THR A 266 -0.64 -13.63 -13.66
CA THR A 266 -0.19 -14.72 -14.52
C THR A 266 -0.06 -16.01 -13.73
N LYS A 267 0.55 -15.96 -12.54
CA LYS A 267 0.62 -17.13 -11.67
C LYS A 267 -0.74 -17.53 -11.10
N ALA A 268 -1.60 -16.55 -10.79
CA ALA A 268 -2.95 -16.82 -10.26
C ALA A 268 -3.85 -17.59 -11.24
N ALA A 269 -3.53 -17.59 -12.53
CA ALA A 269 -4.26 -18.36 -13.54
C ALA A 269 -4.03 -19.88 -13.42
N ASP A 270 -2.93 -20.32 -12.82
CA ASP A 270 -2.65 -21.74 -12.54
C ASP A 270 -1.92 -21.90 -11.19
N PRO A 271 -2.66 -21.81 -10.07
CA PRO A 271 -2.10 -21.80 -8.72
C PRO A 271 -1.68 -23.21 -8.24
N GLY A 272 -2.00 -24.27 -8.97
CA GLY A 272 -1.82 -25.67 -8.55
C GLY A 272 -2.77 -26.11 -7.44
N LEU A 273 -2.73 -25.46 -6.28
CA LEU A 273 -3.59 -25.73 -5.13
C LEU A 273 -4.45 -24.53 -4.75
N ILE A 274 -5.67 -24.78 -4.28
CA ILE A 274 -6.56 -23.75 -3.73
C ILE A 274 -7.13 -24.15 -2.37
N TYR A 275 -7.36 -23.15 -1.52
CA TYR A 275 -8.10 -23.23 -0.26
C TYR A 275 -9.55 -22.81 -0.52
N ASP A 276 -10.41 -23.78 -0.81
CA ASP A 276 -11.84 -23.51 -1.04
C ASP A 276 -12.65 -23.61 0.25
N ILE A 277 -13.69 -22.79 0.37
CA ILE A 277 -14.58 -22.75 1.54
C ILE A 277 -15.98 -22.32 1.11
N SER A 278 -17.00 -23.04 1.60
CA SER A 278 -18.38 -22.76 1.23
C SER A 278 -18.96 -21.61 2.04
N ALA A 279 -19.98 -20.93 1.50
CA ALA A 279 -20.74 -19.92 2.24
C ALA A 279 -21.32 -20.44 3.56
N SER A 280 -21.69 -21.73 3.60
CA SER A 280 -22.24 -22.35 4.81
C SER A 280 -21.21 -22.45 5.95
N ASP A 281 -19.93 -22.59 5.62
CA ASP A 281 -18.86 -22.66 6.61
C ASP A 281 -18.57 -21.29 7.24
N TYR A 282 -18.68 -20.21 6.46
CA TYR A 282 -18.67 -18.85 7.01
C TYR A 282 -19.86 -18.61 7.96
N LEU A 283 -21.06 -19.07 7.60
CA LEU A 283 -22.25 -18.90 8.44
C LEU A 283 -22.16 -19.69 9.75
N LYS A 284 -21.66 -20.94 9.70
CA LYS A 284 -21.36 -21.72 10.92
C LYS A 284 -20.44 -20.94 11.85
N PHE A 285 -19.44 -20.25 11.29
CA PHE A 285 -18.55 -19.41 12.08
C PHE A 285 -19.27 -18.19 12.68
N PHE A 286 -19.94 -17.36 11.87
CA PHE A 286 -20.55 -16.12 12.35
C PHE A 286 -21.71 -16.35 13.34
N ASN A 287 -22.50 -17.40 13.15
CA ASN A 287 -23.59 -17.76 14.06
C ASN A 287 -23.07 -18.23 15.44
N CYS A 288 -21.90 -18.86 15.48
CA CYS A 288 -21.38 -19.49 16.69
C CYS A 288 -20.37 -18.64 17.47
N MET A 289 -19.72 -17.66 16.82
CA MET A 289 -18.70 -16.80 17.43
C MET A 289 -19.09 -15.31 17.47
N GLY A 290 -19.97 -14.83 16.59
CA GLY A 290 -20.27 -13.40 16.40
C GLY A 290 -21.67 -12.95 16.84
N GLY A 291 -22.58 -13.87 17.17
CA GLY A 291 -23.94 -13.53 17.66
C GLY A 291 -24.86 -12.84 16.64
N LEU A 292 -24.50 -12.85 15.35
CA LEU A 292 -25.24 -12.18 14.27
C LEU A 292 -26.34 -13.07 13.64
N GLY A 293 -26.59 -14.27 14.17
CA GLY A 293 -27.62 -15.19 13.70
C GLY A 293 -28.12 -16.14 14.79
N PRO A 294 -29.13 -16.99 14.50
CA PRO A 294 -29.61 -18.00 15.43
C PRO A 294 -28.45 -18.92 15.86
N ARG A 295 -28.30 -19.20 17.16
CA ARG A 295 -27.25 -20.09 17.71
C ARG A 295 -27.46 -21.58 17.36
N ASP A 296 -28.23 -21.85 16.32
CA ASP A 296 -28.58 -23.19 15.87
C ASP A 296 -27.35 -23.89 15.28
N ASN A 297 -27.20 -25.20 15.56
CA ASN A 297 -26.09 -26.05 15.11
C ASN A 297 -24.68 -25.71 15.62
N CYS A 298 -24.52 -24.81 16.61
CA CYS A 298 -23.22 -24.52 17.23
C CYS A 298 -22.63 -25.66 18.08
N THR A 299 -23.37 -26.76 18.25
CA THR A 299 -22.89 -27.99 18.88
C THR A 299 -21.82 -28.72 18.08
N THR A 300 -21.73 -28.51 16.75
CA THR A 300 -20.61 -29.00 15.91
C THR A 300 -19.43 -28.02 15.83
N ALA A 301 -19.65 -26.75 16.16
CA ALA A 301 -18.59 -25.75 16.35
C ALA A 301 -18.00 -25.76 17.77
N LYS A 302 -18.18 -26.86 18.53
CA LYS A 302 -17.57 -27.06 19.85
C LYS A 302 -16.05 -27.18 19.71
N GLY A 303 -15.37 -26.02 19.72
CA GLY A 303 -13.92 -25.89 19.72
C GLY A 303 -13.30 -25.19 18.51
N GLY A 304 -14.11 -24.75 17.53
CA GLY A 304 -13.59 -24.14 16.30
C GLY A 304 -12.96 -22.77 16.54
N SER A 305 -11.65 -22.66 16.38
CA SER A 305 -10.95 -21.38 16.41
C SER A 305 -11.23 -20.61 15.11
N LEU A 306 -11.16 -19.28 15.12
CA LEU A 306 -11.08 -18.47 13.88
C LEU A 306 -10.00 -18.99 12.93
N ALA A 307 -8.94 -19.57 13.51
CA ALA A 307 -7.84 -20.18 12.80
C ALA A 307 -8.25 -21.40 11.96
N ASP A 308 -9.40 -22.05 12.21
CA ASP A 308 -9.85 -23.25 11.47
C ASP A 308 -10.71 -22.93 10.25
N LEU A 309 -11.03 -21.64 10.00
CA LEU A 309 -11.57 -21.24 8.70
C LEU A 309 -10.53 -21.59 7.62
N ASN A 310 -10.96 -22.26 6.55
CA ASN A 310 -10.09 -22.71 5.47
C ASN A 310 -9.69 -21.55 4.52
N LEU A 311 -9.05 -20.54 5.11
CA LEU A 311 -8.54 -19.36 4.43
C LEU A 311 -7.08 -19.58 3.99
N PRO A 312 -6.62 -18.95 2.89
CA PRO A 312 -5.23 -19.02 2.40
C PRO A 312 -4.25 -18.20 3.28
N SER A 313 -4.55 -18.03 4.56
CA SER A 313 -3.70 -17.36 5.56
C SER A 313 -4.06 -17.88 6.95
N ILE A 314 -3.12 -17.80 7.89
CA ILE A 314 -3.32 -18.14 9.31
C ILE A 314 -2.85 -16.95 10.15
N ALA A 315 -3.74 -16.38 10.96
CA ALA A 315 -3.41 -15.38 11.96
C ALA A 315 -3.82 -15.89 13.35
N ILE A 316 -2.86 -15.88 14.29
CA ILE A 316 -3.09 -16.34 15.66
C ILE A 316 -2.81 -15.18 16.62
N PRO A 317 -3.85 -14.44 17.05
CA PRO A 317 -3.65 -13.33 17.96
C PRO A 317 -3.22 -13.86 19.32
N ASN A 318 -2.23 -13.19 19.93
CA ASN A 318 -1.77 -13.45 21.30
C ASN A 318 -1.41 -14.94 21.56
N LEU A 319 -0.52 -15.52 20.76
CA LEU A 319 -0.05 -16.91 20.94
C LEU A 319 0.72 -17.09 22.27
N ARG A 320 0.05 -17.57 23.31
CA ARG A 320 0.62 -17.78 24.66
C ARG A 320 1.21 -19.16 24.92
N THR A 321 0.72 -20.19 24.24
CA THR A 321 1.14 -21.58 24.45
C THR A 321 1.32 -22.26 23.09
N PHE A 322 0.46 -23.20 22.74
CA PHE A 322 0.41 -23.79 21.42
C PHE A 322 -1.00 -23.64 20.84
N ARG A 323 -1.06 -23.53 19.52
CA ARG A 323 -2.28 -23.51 18.74
C ARG A 323 -2.07 -24.29 17.46
N SER A 324 -3.14 -24.90 16.96
CA SER A 324 -3.13 -25.56 15.66
C SER A 324 -4.25 -25.00 14.79
N ALA A 325 -4.04 -25.08 13.49
CA ALA A 325 -5.01 -24.75 12.47
C ALA A 325 -5.06 -25.91 11.47
N VAL A 326 -6.27 -26.34 11.09
CA VAL A 326 -6.43 -27.32 10.01
C VAL A 326 -6.73 -26.59 8.70
N ARG A 327 -6.08 -27.03 7.62
CA ARG A 327 -6.33 -26.54 6.27
C ARG A 327 -6.66 -27.71 5.35
N THR A 328 -7.50 -27.43 4.38
CA THR A 328 -7.86 -28.34 3.30
C THR A 328 -7.59 -27.66 1.98
N VAL A 329 -6.81 -28.33 1.13
CA VAL A 329 -6.46 -27.85 -0.20
C VAL A 329 -7.00 -28.79 -1.26
N THR A 330 -7.40 -28.21 -2.38
CA THR A 330 -7.85 -28.91 -3.58
C THR A 330 -6.83 -28.70 -4.69
N ASN A 331 -6.36 -29.79 -5.31
CA ASN A 331 -5.53 -29.72 -6.50
C ASN A 331 -6.41 -29.34 -7.71
N VAL A 332 -6.09 -28.20 -8.31
CA VAL A 332 -6.70 -27.64 -9.52
C VAL A 332 -5.72 -27.56 -10.69
N GLY A 333 -4.49 -28.02 -10.50
CA GLY A 333 -3.49 -28.11 -11.56
C GLY A 333 -3.86 -29.16 -12.60
N GLN A 334 -3.25 -29.06 -13.78
CA GLN A 334 -3.52 -29.94 -14.92
C GLN A 334 -3.08 -31.40 -14.68
N LEU A 335 -2.09 -31.61 -13.81
CA LEU A 335 -1.57 -32.94 -13.53
C LEU A 335 -2.42 -33.66 -12.50
N ASP A 336 -2.85 -34.87 -12.89
CA ASP A 336 -3.67 -35.69 -12.03
C ASP A 336 -2.88 -36.18 -10.81
N ASP A 337 -1.66 -36.63 -11.03
CA ASP A 337 -0.74 -37.09 -10.00
C ASP A 337 0.28 -35.99 -9.70
N ALA A 338 0.29 -35.51 -8.46
CA ALA A 338 1.16 -34.42 -8.02
C ALA A 338 1.56 -34.62 -6.55
N VAL A 339 2.79 -34.25 -6.21
CA VAL A 339 3.31 -34.34 -4.84
C VAL A 339 3.79 -32.96 -4.41
N TYR A 340 3.27 -32.47 -3.28
CA TYR A 340 3.64 -31.20 -2.69
C TYR A 340 4.30 -31.45 -1.34
N THR A 341 5.43 -30.78 -1.09
CA THR A 341 6.15 -30.83 0.20
C THR A 341 6.03 -29.47 0.87
N ALA A 342 5.65 -29.48 2.15
CA ALA A 342 5.55 -28.26 2.93
C ALA A 342 6.93 -27.70 3.24
N PHE A 343 7.12 -26.40 2.96
CA PHE A 343 8.25 -25.61 3.42
C PHE A 343 7.79 -24.70 4.56
N LEU A 344 8.69 -24.37 5.49
CA LEU A 344 8.35 -23.61 6.69
C LEU A 344 9.41 -22.55 6.97
N GLU A 345 8.96 -21.31 7.13
CA GLU A 345 9.74 -20.20 7.66
C GLU A 345 9.11 -19.70 8.98
N PRO A 346 9.53 -20.24 10.14
CA PRO A 346 8.91 -19.87 11.41
C PRO A 346 9.21 -18.42 11.78
N PRO A 347 8.20 -17.64 12.22
CA PRO A 347 8.43 -16.30 12.76
C PRO A 347 9.33 -16.34 14.00
N ALA A 348 10.06 -15.25 14.23
CA ALA A 348 10.96 -15.15 15.38
C ALA A 348 10.19 -15.36 16.71
N GLY A 349 10.60 -16.37 17.50
CA GLY A 349 9.94 -16.71 18.76
C GLY A 349 8.80 -17.73 18.67
N VAL A 350 8.59 -18.33 17.49
CA VAL A 350 7.56 -19.35 17.25
C VAL A 350 8.19 -20.60 16.62
N GLU A 351 7.90 -21.77 17.19
CA GLU A 351 8.13 -23.08 16.58
C GLU A 351 6.91 -23.45 15.71
N MET A 352 7.16 -24.00 14.52
CA MET A 352 6.11 -24.44 13.61
C MET A 352 6.32 -25.88 13.13
N ALA A 353 5.21 -26.60 12.93
CA ALA A 353 5.21 -27.95 12.36
C ALA A 353 3.99 -28.18 11.47
N VAL A 354 4.14 -28.95 10.40
CA VAL A 354 3.06 -29.33 9.47
C VAL A 354 2.93 -30.84 9.42
N GLU A 355 1.69 -31.32 9.52
CA GLU A 355 1.37 -32.75 9.51
C GLU A 355 0.17 -33.03 8.58
N PRO A 356 0.31 -33.90 7.55
CA PRO A 356 1.56 -34.49 7.07
C PRO A 356 2.44 -33.45 6.32
N PRO A 357 3.78 -33.62 6.29
CA PRO A 357 4.67 -32.70 5.58
C PRO A 357 4.65 -32.88 4.06
N VAL A 358 4.03 -33.95 3.55
CA VAL A 358 3.92 -34.26 2.13
C VAL A 358 2.47 -34.58 1.78
N LEU A 359 1.95 -33.91 0.76
CA LEU A 359 0.62 -34.15 0.18
C LEU A 359 0.76 -34.78 -1.19
N VAL A 360 0.33 -36.03 -1.30
CA VAL A 360 0.27 -36.75 -2.58
C VAL A 360 -1.16 -36.64 -3.10
N PHE A 361 -1.34 -36.19 -4.33
CA PHE A 361 -2.62 -36.11 -5.04
C PHE A 361 -2.68 -37.12 -6.17
N SER A 362 -3.88 -37.54 -6.51
CA SER A 362 -4.17 -38.41 -7.65
C SER A 362 -5.56 -38.08 -8.22
N LYS A 363 -5.91 -38.69 -9.36
CA LYS A 363 -7.22 -38.54 -9.99
C LYS A 363 -8.41 -38.73 -9.05
N ASP A 364 -8.37 -39.79 -8.24
CA ASP A 364 -9.46 -40.12 -7.31
C ASP A 364 -9.35 -39.38 -5.98
N ARG A 365 -8.28 -38.60 -5.76
CA ARG A 365 -8.02 -37.98 -4.46
C ARG A 365 -7.39 -36.61 -4.61
N ARG A 366 -8.18 -35.68 -5.16
CA ARG A 366 -7.88 -34.26 -5.41
C ARG A 366 -7.87 -33.35 -4.18
N VAL A 367 -8.45 -33.78 -3.07
CA VAL A 367 -8.57 -32.97 -1.83
C VAL A 367 -7.70 -33.56 -0.73
N ARG A 368 -6.94 -32.72 -0.04
CA ARG A 368 -6.09 -33.11 1.10
C ARG A 368 -6.19 -32.12 2.23
N SER A 369 -6.10 -32.62 3.46
CA SER A 369 -6.01 -31.79 4.65
C SER A 369 -4.67 -31.96 5.33
N PHE A 370 -4.21 -30.89 5.97
CA PHE A 370 -3.02 -30.88 6.81
C PHE A 370 -3.27 -29.98 8.02
N LYS A 371 -2.48 -30.21 9.08
CA LYS A 371 -2.54 -29.47 10.34
C LYS A 371 -1.24 -28.71 10.51
N VAL A 372 -1.35 -27.40 10.73
CA VAL A 372 -0.23 -26.54 11.10
C VAL A 372 -0.28 -26.31 12.60
N THR A 373 0.84 -26.54 13.29
CA THR A 373 0.98 -26.31 14.72
C THR A 373 1.95 -25.17 14.97
N PHE A 374 1.59 -24.26 15.86
CA PHE A 374 2.35 -23.09 16.28
C PHE A 374 2.57 -23.17 17.77
N LYS A 375 3.79 -22.96 18.22
CA LYS A 375 4.14 -23.01 19.64
C LYS A 375 5.07 -21.86 19.98
N THR A 376 4.72 -21.05 20.97
CA THR A 376 5.62 -20.00 21.45
C THR A 376 6.86 -20.62 22.09
N THR A 377 8.03 -20.10 21.76
CA THR A 377 9.28 -20.46 22.44
C THR A 377 9.53 -19.59 23.67
N ARG A 378 8.73 -18.53 23.87
CA ARG A 378 8.86 -17.59 24.99
C ARG A 378 7.88 -17.95 26.12
N LYS A 379 8.40 -18.11 27.35
CA LYS A 379 7.62 -18.52 28.54
C LYS A 379 6.77 -17.39 29.17
N VAL A 380 7.03 -16.12 28.83
CA VAL A 380 6.32 -14.94 29.33
C VAL A 380 6.18 -13.94 28.19
N GLN A 381 4.96 -13.44 27.93
CA GLN A 381 4.70 -12.37 26.94
C GLN A 381 3.86 -11.28 27.59
N GLY A 382 4.48 -10.12 27.85
CA GLY A 382 3.80 -8.88 28.21
C GLY A 382 3.64 -7.91 27.03
N ASP A 383 4.30 -8.16 25.90
CA ASP A 383 4.37 -7.24 24.75
C ASP A 383 3.81 -7.83 23.45
N TYR A 384 3.22 -6.95 22.63
CA TYR A 384 2.80 -7.21 21.25
C TYR A 384 4.03 -7.51 20.38
N THR A 385 4.03 -8.64 19.66
CA THR A 385 5.06 -8.97 18.67
C THR A 385 4.42 -9.21 17.31
N ASP A 386 4.99 -8.56 16.30
CA ASP A 386 4.59 -8.62 14.89
C ASP A 386 5.33 -9.78 14.21
N PHE A 387 4.62 -10.67 13.50
CA PHE A 387 5.17 -11.92 13.00
C PHE A 387 5.30 -11.92 11.46
N ARG A 388 6.44 -12.41 10.97
CA ARG A 388 6.85 -12.48 9.55
C ARG A 388 6.11 -13.61 8.79
N ASN A 389 6.01 -13.48 7.47
CA ASN A 389 5.21 -14.30 6.56
C ASN A 389 5.60 -15.79 6.45
N LEU A 390 4.63 -16.57 5.95
CA LEU A 390 4.72 -17.97 5.50
C LEU A 390 4.54 -17.99 3.97
N GLU A 391 5.45 -18.63 3.23
CA GLU A 391 5.31 -18.91 1.79
C GLU A 391 4.82 -20.35 1.53
#